data_AF-A0A3N1JU02-F1
#
_entry.id   AF-A0A3N1JU02-F1
#
_cell.length_a   1.000
_cell.length_b   1.000
_cell.length_c   1.000
_cell.angle_alpha   90.00
_cell.angle_beta   90.00
_cell.angle_gamma   90.00
#
_symmetry.space_group_name_H-M   'P 1'
#
loop_
_entity.id
_entity.type
_entity.pdbx_description
1 polymer ?
#
loop_
_entity_poly.entity_id
_entity_poly.type
_entity_poly.pdbx_seq_one_letter_code
_entity_poly.pdbx_strand_id
1 'polypeptide(L)'
;MTDTGTNGAIDPRWARVRPLVFRTIIGAVVAAGLVGIAAVLLGDFGRVAVQLLLTIVVVVVFALLSWYDADVSSRRSGTFAFASVATSMYLLVAGLYKVWLVPADPSGGDGIWLVGERFWHWIWLVGVARVALLHVHLLLVIHRRYPTPALQVVAKATVGVIALLALLLSIPLLAPDVDYARGYWRLVWVVVILDLLGTVVVPLSNALFRPRGIPSAPGGWEVPGGAPFGAGVGGPVSGPPSAPGTAWPGTAAQGTAWQGTAAQGAAWQGTPMPGAPAPAAPAAPSVPAAPATGAAEAAPSSPSPAAVTGSDGHRYEARPTPSRALAWPRYVDGTPLPALPDGSPDFSEVARA
;
A
#
# COMPACT_ATOMS: atom_id res chain seq x y z
N MET A 1 41.43 -9.31 -0.04
CA MET A 1 41.77 -8.41 -1.16
C MET A 1 40.64 -7.40 -1.23
N THR A 2 40.92 -6.21 -0.71
CA THR A 2 39.96 -5.11 -0.50
C THR A 2 39.74 -4.39 -1.82
N ASP A 3 38.50 -4.40 -2.32
CA ASP A 3 38.10 -3.60 -3.47
C ASP A 3 37.83 -2.17 -2.98
N THR A 4 38.88 -1.35 -3.01
CA THR A 4 38.86 0.06 -2.66
C THR A 4 38.26 0.87 -3.81
N GLY A 5 37.29 1.72 -3.49
CA GLY A 5 36.50 2.48 -4.43
C GLY A 5 37.32 3.27 -5.46
N THR A 6 37.04 2.99 -6.73
CA THR A 6 37.25 3.94 -7.82
C THR A 6 35.99 4.77 -7.98
N ASN A 7 36.11 6.06 -7.65
CA ASN A 7 35.11 7.09 -7.87
C ASN A 7 34.49 6.97 -9.26
N GLY A 8 33.15 6.96 -9.32
CA GLY A 8 32.34 6.84 -10.53
C GLY A 8 32.38 8.09 -11.43
N ALA A 9 33.57 8.52 -11.84
CA ALA A 9 33.70 9.48 -12.92
C ALA A 9 33.37 8.74 -14.23
N ILE A 10 32.22 9.08 -14.83
CA ILE A 10 31.84 8.58 -16.15
C ILE A 10 33.01 8.84 -17.10
N ASP A 11 33.49 7.80 -17.78
CA ASP A 11 34.59 7.91 -18.73
C ASP A 11 34.33 9.09 -19.69
N PRO A 12 35.26 10.05 -19.85
CA PRO A 12 35.05 11.25 -20.67
C PRO A 12 34.84 10.93 -22.16
N ARG A 13 35.24 9.72 -22.58
CA ARG A 13 34.93 9.14 -23.89
C ARG A 13 33.45 8.80 -24.00
N TRP A 14 32.86 8.27 -22.93
CA TRP A 14 31.45 7.89 -22.89
C TRP A 14 30.51 9.10 -22.85
N ALA A 15 30.92 10.18 -22.19
CA ALA A 15 30.21 11.46 -22.23
C ALA A 15 30.09 12.05 -23.66
N ARG A 16 31.12 11.87 -24.50
CA ARG A 16 31.13 12.36 -25.89
C ARG A 16 30.34 11.48 -26.86
N VAL A 17 30.34 10.16 -26.64
CA VAL A 17 29.70 9.19 -27.56
C VAL A 17 28.20 9.09 -27.31
N ARG A 18 27.75 9.30 -26.07
CA ARG A 18 26.33 9.24 -25.67
C ARG A 18 25.39 10.08 -26.56
N PRO A 19 25.63 11.39 -26.81
CA PRO A 19 24.77 12.18 -27.69
C PRO A 19 24.82 11.72 -29.16
N LEU A 20 25.93 11.12 -29.60
CA LEU A 20 26.06 10.58 -30.95
C LEU A 20 25.18 9.34 -31.13
N VAL A 21 25.19 8.43 -30.15
CA VAL A 21 24.35 7.22 -30.11
C VAL A 21 22.86 7.60 -30.15
N PHE A 22 22.44 8.58 -29.36
CA PHE A 22 21.05 9.04 -29.39
C PHE A 22 20.67 9.65 -30.75
N ARG A 23 21.54 10.45 -31.37
CA ARG A 23 21.28 11.00 -32.72
C ARG A 23 21.20 9.93 -33.80
N THR A 24 22.04 8.89 -33.74
CA THR A 24 21.98 7.78 -34.70
C THR A 24 20.73 6.93 -34.51
N ILE A 25 20.32 6.69 -33.26
CA ILE A 25 19.06 5.99 -32.97
C ILE A 25 17.87 6.79 -33.50
N ILE A 26 17.81 8.09 -33.19
CA ILE A 26 16.75 8.98 -33.69
C ILE A 26 16.75 9.01 -35.22
N GLY A 27 17.91 9.15 -35.85
CA GLY A 27 18.05 9.15 -37.31
C GLY A 27 17.58 7.84 -37.95
N ALA A 28 17.94 6.69 -37.37
CA ALA A 28 17.48 5.38 -37.85
C ALA A 28 15.96 5.22 -37.72
N VAL A 29 15.36 5.67 -36.60
CA VAL A 29 13.91 5.63 -36.39
C VAL A 29 13.19 6.53 -37.40
N VAL A 30 13.69 7.74 -37.65
CA VAL A 30 13.11 8.66 -38.65
C VAL A 30 13.22 8.07 -40.06
N ALA A 31 14.38 7.51 -40.43
CA ALA A 31 14.57 6.87 -41.73
C ALA A 31 13.64 5.66 -41.92
N ALA A 32 13.50 4.79 -40.92
CA ALA A 32 12.57 3.67 -40.95
C ALA A 32 11.11 4.15 -41.10
N GLY A 33 10.73 5.23 -40.41
CA GLY A 33 9.41 5.85 -40.55
C GLY A 33 9.14 6.37 -41.97
N LEU A 34 10.12 7.05 -42.58
CA LEU A 34 10.01 7.54 -43.97
C LEU A 34 9.88 6.39 -44.97
N VAL A 35 10.63 5.30 -44.80
CA VAL A 35 10.50 4.09 -45.62
C VAL A 35 9.10 3.47 -45.47
N GLY A 36 8.56 3.43 -44.24
CA GLY A 36 7.19 2.98 -43.99
C GLY A 36 6.15 3.84 -44.71
N ILE A 37 6.28 5.16 -44.63
CA ILE A 37 5.38 6.10 -45.34
C ILE A 37 5.47 5.91 -46.86
N ALA A 38 6.68 5.76 -47.41
CA ALA A 38 6.85 5.50 -48.83
C ALA A 38 6.22 4.16 -49.25
N ALA A 39 6.41 3.10 -48.47
CA ALA A 39 5.78 1.80 -48.73
C ALA A 39 4.24 1.87 -48.70
N VAL A 40 3.67 2.72 -47.84
CA VAL A 40 2.23 2.99 -47.82
C VAL A 40 1.80 3.77 -49.08
N LEU A 41 2.52 4.82 -49.47
CA LEU A 41 2.12 5.63 -50.63
C LEU A 41 2.20 4.87 -51.97
N LEU A 42 3.13 3.92 -52.09
CA LEU A 42 3.37 3.16 -53.33
C LEU A 42 2.75 1.75 -53.33
N GLY A 43 2.23 1.27 -52.20
CA GLY A 43 1.80 -0.11 -52.02
C GLY A 43 0.38 -0.40 -52.52
N ASP A 44 0.15 -1.63 -52.97
CA ASP A 44 -1.20 -2.17 -53.21
C ASP A 44 -1.77 -2.73 -51.90
N PHE A 45 -2.89 -2.17 -51.44
CA PHE A 45 -3.46 -2.45 -50.13
C PHE A 45 -4.50 -3.57 -50.20
N GLY A 46 -4.04 -4.80 -50.03
CA GLY A 46 -4.90 -5.94 -49.71
C GLY A 46 -5.06 -6.17 -48.21
N ARG A 47 -5.95 -7.09 -47.83
CA ARG A 47 -6.12 -7.59 -46.45
C ARG A 47 -4.80 -7.92 -45.77
N VAL A 48 -3.93 -8.64 -46.48
CA VAL A 48 -2.63 -9.08 -45.96
C VAL A 48 -1.73 -7.89 -45.63
N ALA A 49 -1.70 -6.87 -46.49
CA ALA A 49 -0.90 -5.67 -46.25
C ALA A 49 -1.35 -4.94 -44.96
N VAL A 50 -2.68 -4.80 -44.77
CA VAL A 50 -3.26 -4.23 -43.54
C VAL A 50 -2.95 -5.08 -42.32
N GLN A 51 -3.03 -6.41 -42.41
CA GLN A 51 -2.68 -7.32 -41.30
C GLN A 51 -1.22 -7.20 -40.90
N LEU A 52 -0.30 -7.11 -41.86
CA LEU A 52 1.12 -6.90 -41.59
C LEU A 52 1.35 -5.54 -40.91
N LEU A 53 0.71 -4.48 -41.40
CA LEU A 53 0.78 -3.15 -40.80
C LEU A 53 0.27 -3.14 -39.35
N LEU A 54 -0.91 -3.73 -39.11
CA LEU A 54 -1.49 -3.81 -37.76
C LEU A 54 -0.66 -4.69 -36.82
N THR A 55 0.01 -5.72 -37.34
CA THR A 55 0.94 -6.54 -36.55
C THR A 55 2.11 -5.68 -36.05
N ILE A 56 2.65 -4.79 -36.89
CA ILE A 56 3.69 -3.83 -36.47
C ILE A 56 3.15 -2.94 -35.35
N VAL A 57 1.92 -2.42 -35.48
CA VAL A 57 1.29 -1.59 -34.45
C VAL A 57 1.13 -2.36 -33.12
N VAL A 58 0.66 -3.61 -33.16
CA VAL A 58 0.54 -4.47 -31.98
C VAL A 58 1.90 -4.65 -31.29
N VAL A 59 2.96 -4.91 -32.05
CA VAL A 59 4.33 -5.07 -31.52
C VAL A 59 4.86 -3.76 -30.93
N VAL A 60 4.63 -2.62 -31.59
CA VAL A 60 5.03 -1.30 -31.08
C VAL A 60 4.34 -0.99 -29.75
N VAL A 61 3.02 -1.21 -29.68
CA VAL A 61 2.26 -1.04 -28.43
C VAL A 61 2.81 -1.97 -27.34
N PHE A 62 3.06 -3.24 -27.63
CA PHE A 62 3.68 -4.17 -26.68
C PHE A 62 5.05 -3.69 -26.19
N ALA A 63 5.90 -3.17 -27.09
CA ALA A 63 7.22 -2.64 -26.73
C ALA A 63 7.12 -1.41 -25.81
N LEU A 64 6.22 -0.48 -26.12
CA LEU A 64 5.95 0.71 -25.29
C LEU A 64 5.42 0.32 -23.90
N LEU A 65 4.51 -0.65 -23.86
CA LEU A 65 3.98 -1.18 -22.61
C LEU A 65 5.05 -1.90 -21.79
N SER A 66 5.91 -2.69 -22.44
CA SER A 66 7.01 -3.39 -21.79
C SER A 66 8.05 -2.42 -21.23
N TRP A 67 8.34 -1.34 -21.96
CA TRP A 67 9.21 -0.27 -21.48
C TRP A 67 8.62 0.44 -20.26
N TYR A 68 7.33 0.78 -20.30
CA TYR A 68 6.63 1.35 -19.14
C TYR A 68 6.65 0.41 -17.93
N ASP A 69 6.35 -0.88 -18.14
CA ASP A 69 6.36 -1.89 -17.08
C ASP A 69 7.77 -2.11 -16.51
N ALA A 70 8.83 -1.95 -17.32
CA ALA A 70 10.23 -2.01 -16.86
C ALA A 70 10.60 -0.82 -15.95
N ASP A 71 10.22 0.41 -16.28
CA ASP A 71 10.45 1.57 -15.41
C ASP A 71 9.67 1.45 -14.09
N VAL A 72 8.40 1.02 -14.15
CA VAL A 72 7.57 0.86 -12.95
C VAL A 72 8.03 -0.31 -12.07
N SER A 73 8.45 -1.44 -12.66
CA SER A 73 8.92 -2.61 -11.91
C SER A 73 10.25 -2.38 -11.20
N SER A 74 11.17 -1.61 -11.79
CA SER A 74 12.47 -1.28 -11.18
C SER A 74 12.34 -0.61 -9.80
N ARG A 75 11.20 0.04 -9.54
CA ARG A 75 10.92 0.78 -8.29
C ARG A 75 10.02 0.00 -7.31
N ARG A 76 9.56 -1.22 -7.62
CA ARG A 76 8.45 -1.88 -6.89
C ARG A 76 8.58 -3.40 -6.67
N SER A 77 7.67 -3.91 -5.83
CA SER A 77 7.51 -5.32 -5.45
C SER A 77 7.32 -6.25 -6.67
N GLY A 78 8.02 -7.39 -6.67
CA GLY A 78 8.05 -8.35 -7.78
C GLY A 78 6.68 -8.87 -8.25
N THR A 79 5.68 -8.96 -7.37
CA THR A 79 4.32 -9.43 -7.74
C THR A 79 3.63 -8.50 -8.75
N PHE A 80 3.79 -7.18 -8.61
CA PHE A 80 3.21 -6.22 -9.54
C PHE A 80 3.89 -6.30 -10.91
N ALA A 81 5.21 -6.45 -10.93
CA ALA A 81 6.00 -6.62 -12.15
C ALA A 81 5.58 -7.88 -12.92
N PHE A 82 5.38 -8.99 -12.21
CA PHE A 82 4.91 -10.23 -12.83
C PHE A 82 3.51 -10.06 -13.43
N ALA A 83 2.57 -9.46 -12.67
CA ALA A 83 1.21 -9.22 -13.15
C ALA A 83 1.19 -8.32 -14.39
N SER A 84 1.97 -7.23 -14.42
CA SER A 84 2.03 -6.33 -15.57
C SER A 84 2.64 -7.00 -16.80
N VAL A 85 3.72 -7.78 -16.64
CA VAL A 85 4.32 -8.57 -17.72
C VAL A 85 3.33 -9.60 -18.25
N ALA A 86 2.62 -10.33 -17.38
CA ALA A 86 1.60 -11.28 -17.78
C ALA A 86 0.46 -10.60 -18.56
N THR A 87 0.00 -9.43 -18.12
CA THR A 87 -0.98 -8.63 -18.85
C THR A 87 -0.44 -8.18 -20.21
N SER A 88 0.80 -7.69 -20.29
CA SER A 88 1.46 -7.31 -21.55
C SER A 88 1.54 -8.48 -22.54
N MET A 89 1.92 -9.66 -22.06
CA MET A 89 1.96 -10.88 -22.87
C MET A 89 0.57 -11.28 -23.36
N TYR A 90 -0.44 -11.23 -22.49
CA TYR A 90 -1.83 -11.48 -22.85
C TYR A 90 -2.33 -10.51 -23.95
N LEU A 91 -2.02 -9.22 -23.83
CA LEU A 91 -2.41 -8.20 -24.82
C LEU A 91 -1.73 -8.43 -26.18
N LEU A 92 -0.47 -8.86 -26.19
CA LEU A 92 0.25 -9.20 -27.42
C LEU A 92 -0.44 -10.37 -28.14
N VAL A 93 -0.69 -11.46 -27.42
CA VAL A 93 -1.35 -12.66 -27.96
C VAL A 93 -2.76 -12.32 -28.45
N ALA A 94 -3.54 -11.56 -27.68
CA ALA A 94 -4.87 -11.11 -28.08
C ALA A 94 -4.83 -10.23 -29.34
N GLY A 95 -3.82 -9.37 -29.47
CA GLY A 95 -3.63 -8.52 -30.65
C GLY A 95 -3.32 -9.34 -31.90
N LEU A 96 -2.36 -10.28 -31.82
CA LEU A 96 -2.06 -11.20 -32.92
C LEU A 96 -3.29 -12.03 -33.31
N TYR A 97 -4.02 -12.56 -32.32
CA TYR A 97 -5.26 -13.30 -32.55
C TYR A 97 -6.29 -12.46 -33.32
N LYS A 98 -6.55 -11.22 -32.89
CA LYS A 98 -7.54 -10.33 -33.52
C LYS A 98 -7.16 -9.91 -34.94
N VAL A 99 -5.88 -9.70 -35.22
CA VAL A 99 -5.38 -9.31 -36.54
C VAL A 99 -5.43 -10.48 -37.52
N TRP A 100 -5.08 -11.69 -37.09
CA TRP A 100 -4.91 -12.84 -38.00
C TRP A 100 -6.11 -13.79 -38.07
N LEU A 101 -6.81 -14.06 -36.98
CA LEU A 101 -7.94 -15.01 -36.96
C LEU A 101 -9.26 -14.31 -37.27
N VAL A 102 -9.38 -13.75 -38.46
CA VAL A 102 -10.57 -13.00 -38.92
C VAL A 102 -11.47 -13.93 -39.75
N PRO A 103 -12.76 -14.12 -39.37
CA PRO A 103 -13.73 -14.88 -40.15
C PRO A 103 -13.85 -14.38 -41.58
N ALA A 104 -14.31 -15.27 -42.46
CA ALA A 104 -14.70 -14.86 -43.81
C ALA A 104 -15.85 -13.83 -43.71
N ASP A 105 -15.75 -12.78 -44.53
CA ASP A 105 -16.74 -11.72 -44.57
C ASP A 105 -18.06 -12.29 -45.13
N PRO A 106 -19.18 -12.23 -44.39
CA PRO A 106 -20.47 -12.72 -44.86
C PRO A 106 -20.95 -12.02 -46.14
N SER A 107 -20.47 -10.80 -46.39
CA SER A 107 -20.83 -9.99 -47.56
C SER A 107 -19.99 -10.30 -48.81
N GLY A 108 -19.04 -11.24 -48.72
CA GLY A 108 -18.15 -11.59 -49.83
C GLY A 108 -17.05 -10.56 -50.12
N GLY A 109 -16.91 -9.54 -49.26
CA GLY A 109 -15.86 -8.54 -49.35
C GLY A 109 -14.47 -9.08 -49.02
N ASP A 110 -13.46 -8.28 -49.30
CA ASP A 110 -12.07 -8.54 -48.94
C ASP A 110 -11.81 -8.52 -47.43
N GLY A 111 -12.83 -8.30 -46.59
CA GLY A 111 -12.79 -8.39 -45.13
C GLY A 111 -11.90 -7.36 -44.43
N ILE A 112 -11.39 -6.34 -45.15
CA ILE A 112 -10.48 -5.34 -44.57
C ILE A 112 -11.13 -4.59 -43.41
N TRP A 113 -12.40 -4.20 -43.57
CA TRP A 113 -13.16 -3.51 -42.53
C TRP A 113 -13.31 -4.32 -41.24
N LEU A 114 -13.53 -5.63 -41.37
CA LEU A 114 -13.64 -6.55 -40.23
C LEU A 114 -12.32 -6.66 -39.46
N VAL A 115 -11.17 -6.63 -40.15
CA VAL A 115 -9.84 -6.56 -39.50
C VAL A 115 -9.74 -5.28 -38.67
N GLY A 116 -10.14 -4.14 -39.23
CA GLY A 116 -10.11 -2.83 -38.55
C GLY A 116 -11.02 -2.79 -37.31
N GLU A 117 -12.24 -3.32 -37.42
CA GLU A 117 -13.17 -3.43 -36.29
C GLU A 117 -12.61 -4.32 -35.17
N ARG A 118 -12.05 -5.50 -35.52
CA ARG A 118 -11.44 -6.41 -34.54
C ARG A 118 -10.21 -5.81 -33.88
N PHE A 119 -9.43 -5.03 -34.61
CA PHE A 119 -8.33 -4.25 -34.07
C PHE A 119 -8.83 -3.18 -33.07
N TRP A 120 -9.95 -2.51 -33.36
CA TRP A 120 -10.55 -1.56 -32.43
C TRP A 120 -10.99 -2.20 -31.12
N HIS A 121 -11.56 -3.41 -31.16
CA HIS A 121 -11.88 -4.19 -29.97
C HIS A 121 -10.62 -4.54 -29.14
N TRP A 122 -9.51 -4.84 -29.81
CA TRP A 122 -8.22 -5.02 -29.13
C TRP A 122 -7.73 -3.73 -28.46
N ILE A 123 -7.90 -2.56 -29.08
CA ILE A 123 -7.57 -1.26 -28.46
C ILE A 123 -8.40 -1.03 -27.18
N TRP A 124 -9.71 -1.28 -27.22
CA TRP A 124 -10.54 -1.21 -26.01
C TRP A 124 -10.07 -2.16 -24.92
N LEU A 125 -9.66 -3.36 -25.30
CA LEU A 125 -9.13 -4.37 -24.38
C LEU A 125 -7.82 -3.92 -23.74
N VAL A 126 -6.90 -3.33 -24.51
CA VAL A 126 -5.68 -2.68 -23.98
C VAL A 126 -6.08 -1.59 -22.98
N GLY A 127 -7.05 -0.75 -23.31
CA GLY A 127 -7.57 0.30 -22.43
C GLY A 127 -8.07 -0.25 -21.10
N VAL A 128 -8.98 -1.23 -21.14
CA VAL A 128 -9.54 -1.87 -19.93
C VAL A 128 -8.45 -2.49 -19.06
N ALA A 129 -7.54 -3.26 -19.66
CA ALA A 129 -6.45 -3.91 -18.93
C ALA A 129 -5.52 -2.90 -18.26
N ARG A 130 -5.21 -1.78 -18.94
CA ARG A 130 -4.33 -0.74 -18.41
C ARG A 130 -5.00 0.12 -17.35
N VAL A 131 -6.27 0.46 -17.53
CA VAL A 131 -7.05 1.15 -16.49
C VAL A 131 -7.13 0.29 -15.23
N ALA A 132 -7.34 -1.02 -15.36
CA ALA A 132 -7.34 -1.94 -14.21
C ALA A 132 -5.98 -1.96 -13.49
N LEU A 133 -4.87 -2.10 -14.21
CA LEU A 133 -3.52 -2.04 -13.62
C LEU A 133 -3.25 -0.69 -12.96
N LEU A 134 -3.68 0.42 -13.58
CA LEU A 134 -3.57 1.76 -13.03
C LEU A 134 -4.37 1.89 -11.73
N HIS A 135 -5.59 1.35 -11.69
CA HIS A 135 -6.46 1.39 -10.52
C HIS A 135 -5.87 0.59 -9.36
N VAL A 136 -5.36 -0.62 -9.64
CA VAL A 136 -4.62 -1.43 -8.65
C VAL A 136 -3.38 -0.68 -8.15
N HIS A 137 -2.64 -0.06 -9.07
CA HIS A 137 -1.45 0.72 -8.72
C HIS A 137 -1.80 1.89 -7.78
N LEU A 138 -2.87 2.63 -8.08
CA LEU A 138 -3.36 3.76 -7.29
C LEU A 138 -3.79 3.31 -5.89
N LEU A 139 -4.56 2.23 -5.79
CA LEU A 139 -5.00 1.68 -4.51
C LEU A 139 -3.81 1.25 -3.64
N LEU A 140 -2.80 0.61 -4.23
CA LEU A 140 -1.58 0.22 -3.50
C LEU A 140 -0.79 1.43 -3.00
N VAL A 141 -0.77 2.55 -3.73
CA VAL A 141 -0.13 3.80 -3.27
C VAL A 141 -0.86 4.36 -2.06
N ILE A 142 -2.20 4.44 -2.12
CA ILE A 142 -3.02 5.00 -1.06
C ILE A 142 -2.91 4.14 0.21
N HIS A 143 -2.95 2.82 0.07
CA HIS A 143 -2.95 1.90 1.22
C HIS A 143 -1.59 1.73 1.90
N ARG A 144 -0.47 2.02 1.22
CA ARG A 144 0.86 2.06 1.88
C ARG A 144 0.93 3.05 3.03
N ARG A 145 -0.01 4.01 3.11
CA ARG A 145 -0.07 5.03 4.15
C ARG A 145 -0.77 4.57 5.44
N TYR A 146 -1.39 3.38 5.46
CA TYR A 146 -2.22 2.91 6.59
C TYR A 146 -1.98 1.41 6.92
N PRO A 147 -1.42 1.05 8.09
CA PRO A 147 -0.97 -0.32 8.38
C PRO A 147 -1.97 -1.24 9.08
N THR A 148 -3.25 -0.89 9.27
CA THR A 148 -4.17 -1.76 10.02
C THR A 148 -4.56 -3.02 9.24
N PRO A 149 -4.64 -4.20 9.89
CA PRO A 149 -4.89 -5.49 9.21
C PRO A 149 -6.28 -5.54 8.55
N ALA A 150 -7.27 -4.86 9.14
CA ALA A 150 -8.61 -4.74 8.56
C ALA A 150 -8.59 -4.01 7.20
N LEU A 151 -7.84 -2.90 7.08
CA LEU A 151 -7.68 -2.19 5.81
C LEU A 151 -6.95 -3.03 4.76
N GLN A 152 -6.04 -3.92 5.17
CA GLN A 152 -5.34 -4.81 4.23
C GLN A 152 -6.27 -5.85 3.60
N VAL A 153 -7.24 -6.38 4.35
CA VAL A 153 -8.24 -7.32 3.81
C VAL A 153 -9.12 -6.61 2.79
N VAL A 154 -9.60 -5.40 3.11
CA VAL A 154 -10.41 -4.58 2.19
C VAL A 154 -9.63 -4.25 0.92
N ALA A 155 -8.35 -3.87 1.04
CA ALA A 155 -7.50 -3.57 -0.11
C ALA A 155 -7.30 -4.78 -1.03
N LYS A 156 -7.10 -5.98 -0.47
CA LYS A 156 -6.99 -7.21 -1.27
C LYS A 156 -8.33 -7.55 -1.94
N ALA A 157 -9.44 -7.32 -1.26
CA ALA A 157 -10.78 -7.53 -1.81
C ALA A 157 -11.05 -6.58 -3.00
N THR A 158 -10.76 -5.28 -2.87
CA THR A 158 -10.95 -4.32 -3.97
C THR A 158 -10.04 -4.62 -5.16
N VAL A 159 -8.77 -4.98 -4.92
CA VAL A 159 -7.87 -5.44 -6.01
C VAL A 159 -8.43 -6.69 -6.71
N GLY A 160 -9.00 -7.63 -5.96
CA GLY A 160 -9.67 -8.81 -6.53
C GLY A 160 -10.90 -8.45 -7.36
N VAL A 161 -11.73 -7.50 -6.90
CA VAL A 161 -12.91 -6.99 -7.62
C VAL A 161 -12.51 -6.31 -8.92
N ILE A 162 -11.47 -5.47 -8.91
CA ILE A 162 -10.95 -4.81 -10.12
C ILE A 162 -10.42 -5.84 -11.12
N ALA A 163 -9.64 -6.81 -10.65
CA ALA A 163 -9.12 -7.87 -11.52
C ALA A 163 -10.26 -8.71 -12.13
N LEU A 164 -11.28 -9.03 -11.33
CA LEU A 164 -12.48 -9.72 -11.81
C LEU A 164 -13.25 -8.89 -12.84
N LEU A 165 -13.42 -7.59 -12.60
CA LEU A 165 -14.08 -6.69 -13.54
C LEU A 165 -13.33 -6.62 -14.87
N ALA A 166 -12.00 -6.50 -14.82
CA ALA A 166 -11.16 -6.50 -16.02
C ALA A 166 -11.30 -7.81 -16.81
N LEU A 167 -11.33 -8.96 -16.13
CA LEU A 167 -11.56 -10.26 -16.75
C LEU A 167 -12.95 -10.35 -17.38
N LEU A 168 -13.99 -9.92 -16.68
CA LEU A 168 -15.36 -9.89 -17.20
C LEU A 168 -15.55 -8.91 -18.37
N LEU A 169 -14.80 -7.81 -18.44
CA LEU A 169 -14.85 -6.95 -19.61
C LEU A 169 -13.99 -7.48 -20.76
N SER A 170 -12.94 -8.25 -20.47
CA SER A 170 -12.06 -8.83 -21.50
C SER A 170 -12.75 -9.88 -22.38
N ILE A 171 -13.67 -10.67 -21.83
CA ILE A 171 -14.38 -11.74 -22.54
C ILE A 171 -15.21 -11.21 -23.73
N PRO A 172 -16.15 -10.25 -23.56
CA PRO A 172 -16.94 -9.70 -24.67
C PRO A 172 -16.08 -8.92 -25.67
N LEU A 173 -14.95 -8.37 -25.23
CA LEU A 173 -13.99 -7.74 -26.14
C LEU A 173 -13.22 -8.78 -26.98
N LEU A 174 -12.96 -9.98 -26.44
CA LEU A 174 -12.35 -11.09 -27.20
C LEU A 174 -13.30 -11.67 -28.25
N ALA A 175 -14.56 -11.86 -27.88
CA ALA A 175 -15.56 -12.53 -28.69
C ALA A 175 -16.84 -11.69 -28.81
N PRO A 176 -16.80 -10.56 -29.55
CA PRO A 176 -17.95 -9.67 -29.68
C PRO A 176 -19.14 -10.32 -30.41
N ASP A 177 -18.85 -11.33 -31.24
CA ASP A 177 -19.83 -12.06 -32.05
C ASP A 177 -20.68 -13.06 -31.23
N VAL A 178 -20.35 -13.25 -29.94
CA VAL A 178 -21.06 -14.19 -29.05
C VAL A 178 -22.22 -13.49 -28.35
N ASP A 179 -23.41 -14.08 -28.45
CA ASP A 179 -24.57 -13.62 -27.71
C ASP A 179 -24.47 -13.99 -26.22
N TYR A 180 -24.08 -13.00 -25.40
CA TYR A 180 -24.00 -13.17 -23.96
C TYR A 180 -25.38 -13.14 -23.30
N ALA A 181 -25.66 -14.14 -22.46
CA ALA A 181 -26.90 -14.20 -21.70
C ALA A 181 -27.09 -12.94 -20.83
N ARG A 182 -28.34 -12.52 -20.64
CA ARG A 182 -28.67 -11.34 -19.81
C ARG A 182 -28.10 -11.42 -18.38
N GLY A 183 -27.92 -12.64 -17.85
CA GLY A 183 -27.28 -12.88 -16.56
C GLY A 183 -25.81 -12.45 -16.50
N TYR A 184 -25.08 -12.56 -17.63
CA TYR A 184 -23.70 -12.13 -17.75
C TYR A 184 -23.56 -10.61 -17.51
N TRP A 185 -24.32 -9.82 -18.25
CA TRP A 185 -24.29 -8.36 -18.11
C TRP A 185 -24.75 -7.90 -16.73
N ARG A 186 -25.69 -8.62 -16.11
CA ARG A 186 -26.07 -8.37 -14.71
C ARG A 186 -24.89 -8.57 -13.76
N LEU A 187 -24.13 -9.65 -13.92
CA LEU A 187 -22.91 -9.89 -13.13
C LEU A 187 -21.89 -8.77 -13.33
N VAL A 188 -21.64 -8.36 -14.58
CA VAL A 188 -20.74 -7.24 -14.89
C VAL A 188 -21.17 -5.98 -14.12
N TRP A 189 -22.46 -5.62 -14.21
CA TRP A 189 -22.99 -4.44 -13.50
C TRP A 189 -22.87 -4.57 -11.98
N VAL A 190 -23.11 -5.74 -11.39
CA VAL A 190 -22.91 -5.96 -9.95
C VAL A 190 -21.46 -5.71 -9.56
N VAL A 191 -20.51 -6.22 -10.33
CA VAL A 191 -19.08 -6.05 -10.06
C VAL A 191 -18.66 -4.58 -10.23
N VAL A 192 -19.17 -3.88 -11.25
CA VAL A 192 -18.94 -2.43 -11.43
C VAL A 192 -19.44 -1.64 -10.21
N ILE A 193 -20.65 -1.93 -9.74
CA ILE A 193 -21.21 -1.26 -8.56
C ILE A 193 -20.37 -1.56 -7.32
N LEU A 194 -19.92 -2.81 -7.15
CA LEU A 194 -19.06 -3.21 -6.03
C LEU A 194 -17.71 -2.50 -6.07
N ASP A 195 -17.12 -2.33 -7.26
CA ASP A 195 -15.88 -1.57 -7.46
C ASP A 195 -16.06 -0.10 -7.07
N LEU A 196 -17.08 0.56 -7.62
CA LEU A 196 -17.43 1.95 -7.29
C LEU A 196 -17.68 2.12 -5.78
N LEU A 197 -18.44 1.20 -5.17
CA LEU A 197 -18.67 1.22 -3.72
C LEU A 197 -17.36 1.06 -2.94
N GLY A 198 -16.50 0.12 -3.34
CA GLY A 198 -15.19 -0.09 -2.73
C GLY A 198 -14.30 1.16 -2.77
N THR A 199 -14.30 1.89 -3.89
CA THR A 199 -13.52 3.13 -4.03
C THR A 199 -13.99 4.27 -3.12
N VAL A 200 -15.29 4.35 -2.84
CA VAL A 200 -15.88 5.40 -1.97
C VAL A 200 -15.78 5.04 -0.48
N VAL A 201 -15.97 3.76 -0.14
CA VAL A 201 -15.98 3.30 1.26
C VAL A 201 -14.61 3.39 1.92
N VAL A 202 -13.53 3.14 1.17
CA VAL A 202 -12.15 3.21 1.68
C VAL A 202 -11.78 4.59 2.26
N PRO A 203 -11.94 5.72 1.55
CA PRO A 203 -11.63 7.04 2.11
C PRO A 203 -12.59 7.46 3.24
N LEU A 204 -13.87 7.10 3.15
CA LEU A 204 -14.88 7.46 4.16
C LEU A 204 -14.65 6.74 5.49
N SER A 205 -14.42 5.42 5.44
CA SER A 205 -14.07 4.63 6.62
C SER A 205 -12.82 5.18 7.31
N ASN A 206 -11.79 5.54 6.54
CA ASN A 206 -10.59 6.17 7.08
C ASN A 206 -10.88 7.54 7.75
N ALA A 207 -11.76 8.36 7.17
CA ALA A 207 -12.15 9.64 7.77
C ALA A 207 -12.88 9.45 9.11
N LEU A 208 -13.72 8.42 9.23
CA LEU A 208 -14.49 8.11 10.45
C LEU A 208 -13.64 7.48 11.56
N PHE A 209 -12.67 6.63 11.20
CA PHE A 209 -11.85 5.89 12.17
C PHE A 209 -10.50 6.55 12.47
N ARG A 210 -10.27 7.80 12.04
CA ARG A 210 -9.04 8.53 12.38
C ARG A 210 -8.97 8.74 13.89
N PRO A 211 -7.95 8.22 14.60
CA PRO A 211 -7.79 8.52 16.01
C PRO A 211 -7.66 10.04 16.17
N ARG A 212 -8.61 10.67 16.86
CA ARG A 212 -8.41 12.05 17.31
C ARG A 212 -7.20 12.00 18.22
N GLY A 213 -6.10 12.63 17.80
CA GLY A 213 -4.94 12.78 18.65
C GLY A 213 -5.43 13.39 19.96
N ILE A 214 -5.13 12.72 21.08
CA ILE A 214 -5.35 13.30 22.39
C ILE A 214 -4.61 14.64 22.34
N PRO A 215 -5.28 15.79 22.55
CA PRO A 215 -4.58 17.05 22.65
C PRO A 215 -3.49 16.85 23.70
N SER A 216 -2.22 16.97 23.30
CA SER A 216 -1.13 17.07 24.26
C SER A 216 -1.58 18.15 25.25
N ALA A 217 -1.82 17.75 26.49
CA ALA A 217 -2.21 18.68 27.53
C ALA A 217 -1.22 19.86 27.46
N PRO A 218 -1.72 21.12 27.40
CA PRO A 218 -0.85 22.28 27.46
C PRO A 218 0.12 22.08 28.61
N GLY A 219 1.41 22.28 28.32
CA GLY A 219 2.53 21.99 29.23
C GLY A 219 2.19 22.37 30.67
N GLY A 220 2.51 21.45 31.57
CA GLY A 220 2.40 21.67 33.00
C GLY A 220 2.96 23.03 33.35
N TRP A 221 2.18 23.78 34.12
CA TRP A 221 2.58 25.04 34.73
C TRP A 221 3.88 24.76 35.47
N GLU A 222 5.00 25.26 34.94
CA GLU A 222 6.22 25.38 35.72
C GLU A 222 5.88 26.23 36.94
N VAL A 223 5.86 25.61 38.11
CA VAL A 223 5.80 26.31 39.39
C VAL A 223 7.22 26.79 39.69
N PRO A 224 7.53 28.09 39.62
CA PRO A 224 8.85 28.59 39.97
C PRO A 224 8.94 28.71 41.49
N GLY A 225 9.88 27.99 42.10
CA GLY A 225 10.38 28.29 43.45
C GLY A 225 10.04 27.28 44.54
N GLY A 226 10.74 26.14 44.54
CA GLY A 226 10.93 25.31 45.73
C GLY A 226 12.42 25.22 46.06
N ALA A 227 12.89 26.04 47.01
CA ALA A 227 14.26 26.00 47.51
C ALA A 227 14.52 24.68 48.28
N PRO A 228 15.75 24.14 48.24
CA PRO A 228 16.09 22.91 48.95
C PRO A 228 16.34 23.22 50.43
N PHE A 229 15.44 22.79 51.31
CA PHE A 229 15.72 22.80 52.75
C PHE A 229 16.49 21.55 53.14
N GLY A 230 17.69 21.79 53.67
CA GLY A 230 18.69 20.81 54.02
C GLY A 230 18.33 19.90 55.19
N ALA A 231 19.00 18.76 55.18
CA ALA A 231 19.06 17.81 56.27
C ALA A 231 19.82 18.38 57.48
N GLY A 232 19.34 18.11 58.70
CA GLY A 232 20.20 18.12 59.89
C GLY A 232 19.53 18.36 61.24
N VAL A 233 19.39 17.25 61.99
CA VAL A 233 19.61 17.10 63.46
C VAL A 233 18.49 17.46 64.46
N GLY A 234 17.96 16.42 65.13
CA GLY A 234 17.92 16.37 66.61
C GLY A 234 16.57 16.14 67.32
N GLY A 235 16.39 14.96 67.95
CA GLY A 235 15.65 14.81 69.22
C GLY A 235 14.34 13.97 69.20
N PRO A 236 14.17 12.96 70.09
CA PRO A 236 13.01 12.08 70.10
C PRO A 236 11.88 12.65 70.96
N VAL A 237 10.64 12.56 70.49
CA VAL A 237 9.45 12.78 71.32
C VAL A 237 8.47 11.62 71.10
N SER A 238 8.28 10.86 72.17
CA SER A 238 7.32 9.78 72.34
C SER A 238 5.89 10.32 72.53
N GLY A 239 4.93 9.79 71.77
CA GLY A 239 3.48 9.99 71.93
C GLY A 239 2.71 8.78 71.37
N PRO A 240 1.51 8.46 71.91
CA PRO A 240 0.95 7.09 71.96
C PRO A 240 0.26 6.59 70.67
N PRO A 241 0.01 5.27 70.54
CA PRO A 241 -0.42 4.64 69.29
C PRO A 241 -1.92 4.82 69.02
N SER A 242 -2.26 5.33 67.83
CA SER A 242 -3.61 5.22 67.27
C SER A 242 -3.75 3.94 66.43
N ALA A 243 -4.83 3.23 66.72
CA ALA A 243 -5.14 1.87 66.29
C ALA A 243 -5.44 1.74 64.77
N PRO A 244 -5.37 0.52 64.21
CA PRO A 244 -5.41 0.26 62.77
C PRO A 244 -6.86 0.20 62.24
N GLY A 245 -7.14 1.01 61.21
CA GLY A 245 -8.34 0.89 60.39
C GLY A 245 -8.17 -0.24 59.36
N THR A 246 -9.04 -1.23 59.43
CA THR A 246 -9.08 -2.42 58.58
C THR A 246 -9.69 -2.13 57.19
N ALA A 247 -8.92 -2.51 56.16
CA ALA A 247 -9.23 -3.19 54.89
C ALA A 247 -10.59 -3.01 54.18
N TRP A 248 -10.56 -2.88 52.84
CA TRP A 248 -10.89 -3.97 51.90
C TRP A 248 -10.20 -3.76 50.54
N PRO A 249 -9.69 -4.83 49.88
CA PRO A 249 -9.11 -4.79 48.53
C PRO A 249 -10.18 -5.06 47.47
N GLY A 250 -10.25 -4.21 46.44
CA GLY A 250 -11.17 -4.36 45.32
C GLY A 250 -10.45 -4.68 44.01
N THR A 251 -10.43 -5.96 43.65
CA THR A 251 -10.13 -6.45 42.30
C THR A 251 -11.40 -6.31 41.44
N ALA A 252 -11.32 -5.68 40.28
CA ALA A 252 -12.29 -5.83 39.19
C ALA A 252 -11.49 -5.67 37.88
N ALA A 253 -11.19 -6.73 37.13
CA ALA A 253 -12.10 -7.55 36.31
C ALA A 253 -12.86 -6.71 35.27
N GLN A 254 -12.43 -6.94 34.03
CA GLN A 254 -12.98 -6.55 32.73
C GLN A 254 -14.52 -6.44 32.68
N GLY A 255 -15.03 -5.41 32.00
CA GLY A 255 -16.44 -5.37 31.62
C GLY A 255 -16.98 -4.05 31.09
N THR A 256 -16.85 -3.85 29.78
CA THR A 256 -17.82 -3.21 28.86
C THR A 256 -18.13 -1.71 28.90
N ALA A 257 -18.38 -1.24 27.67
CA ALA A 257 -19.36 -0.23 27.26
C ALA A 257 -18.98 1.25 27.44
N TRP A 258 -18.62 1.84 26.29
CA TRP A 258 -18.69 3.26 26.04
C TRP A 258 -20.13 3.78 26.23
N GLN A 259 -20.34 4.62 27.24
CA GLN A 259 -21.52 5.47 27.34
C GLN A 259 -21.31 6.71 26.46
N GLY A 260 -22.19 6.85 25.46
CA GLY A 260 -22.33 8.04 24.64
C GLY A 260 -23.00 9.18 25.42
N THR A 261 -22.58 10.39 25.08
CA THR A 261 -23.03 11.65 25.66
C THR A 261 -24.49 11.94 25.32
N ALA A 262 -25.21 12.44 26.33
CA ALA A 262 -26.62 12.81 26.29
C ALA A 262 -26.96 13.87 25.23
N ALA A 263 -28.05 13.63 24.50
CA ALA A 263 -28.86 14.65 23.86
C ALA A 263 -30.22 14.74 24.59
N GLN A 264 -30.72 15.95 24.67
CA GLN A 264 -31.80 16.43 25.54
C GLN A 264 -33.19 15.87 25.20
N GLY A 265 -34.04 15.80 26.23
CA GLY A 265 -35.47 16.10 26.12
C GLY A 265 -36.44 14.92 26.12
N ALA A 266 -37.06 14.66 27.27
CA ALA A 266 -38.51 14.53 27.46
C ALA A 266 -38.79 13.86 28.82
N ALA A 267 -39.49 14.59 29.69
CA ALA A 267 -39.89 14.15 31.00
C ALA A 267 -40.96 13.04 30.93
N TRP A 268 -40.80 12.02 31.78
CA TRP A 268 -41.92 11.23 32.30
C TRP A 268 -41.71 10.99 33.78
N GLN A 269 -42.69 11.45 34.56
CA GLN A 269 -42.84 11.21 35.99
C GLN A 269 -43.22 9.74 36.23
N GLY A 270 -42.57 9.10 37.21
CA GLY A 270 -42.95 7.80 37.76
C GLY A 270 -42.53 7.71 39.22
N THR A 271 -43.51 7.48 40.08
CA THR A 271 -43.49 7.44 41.55
C THR A 271 -42.65 6.27 42.12
N PRO A 272 -42.10 6.38 43.34
CA PRO A 272 -41.34 5.31 43.99
C PRO A 272 -42.27 4.28 44.67
N MET A 273 -41.94 3.00 44.56
CA MET A 273 -42.56 1.92 45.34
C MET A 273 -41.47 1.19 46.15
N PRO A 274 -41.69 0.86 47.44
CA PRO A 274 -40.65 0.29 48.29
C PRO A 274 -40.71 -1.24 48.43
N GLY A 275 -39.53 -1.86 48.40
CA GLY A 275 -39.10 -2.94 49.29
C GLY A 275 -39.66 -4.36 49.10
N ALA A 276 -38.76 -5.31 48.82
CA ALA A 276 -38.87 -6.68 49.33
C ALA A 276 -37.47 -7.33 49.48
N PRO A 277 -37.21 -8.16 50.51
CA PRO A 277 -35.89 -8.67 50.84
C PRO A 277 -35.51 -9.96 50.06
N ALA A 278 -34.20 -10.13 49.86
CA ALA A 278 -33.58 -11.27 49.18
C ALA A 278 -33.53 -12.54 50.06
N PRO A 279 -33.75 -13.74 49.50
CA PRO A 279 -33.47 -15.01 50.18
C PRO A 279 -32.01 -15.47 49.98
N ALA A 280 -31.49 -16.13 51.01
CA ALA A 280 -30.11 -16.63 51.13
C ALA A 280 -29.79 -17.78 50.16
N ALA A 281 -28.56 -17.79 49.65
CA ALA A 281 -27.99 -18.85 48.81
C ALA A 281 -27.26 -19.92 49.66
N PRO A 282 -27.35 -21.22 49.28
CA PRO A 282 -26.70 -22.31 50.02
C PRO A 282 -25.23 -22.51 49.63
N ALA A 283 -24.44 -23.00 50.60
CA ALA A 283 -23.01 -23.29 50.48
C ALA A 283 -22.72 -24.51 49.60
N ALA A 284 -21.69 -24.41 48.75
CA ALA A 284 -21.17 -25.49 47.92
C ALA A 284 -20.00 -26.23 48.61
N PRO A 285 -19.82 -27.54 48.39
CA PRO A 285 -18.84 -28.37 49.09
C PRO A 285 -17.43 -28.33 48.45
N SER A 286 -16.41 -28.43 49.30
CA SER A 286 -14.99 -28.54 48.96
C SER A 286 -14.62 -29.95 48.47
N VAL A 287 -13.83 -30.03 47.40
CA VAL A 287 -13.24 -31.29 46.87
C VAL A 287 -11.70 -31.23 46.98
N PRO A 288 -11.00 -32.34 47.26
CA PRO A 288 -9.59 -32.34 47.66
C PRO A 288 -8.60 -32.40 46.49
N ALA A 289 -7.38 -31.93 46.75
CA ALA A 289 -6.25 -31.93 45.83
C ALA A 289 -5.68 -33.34 45.56
N ALA A 290 -5.21 -33.55 44.34
CA ALA A 290 -4.46 -34.72 43.88
C ALA A 290 -3.17 -34.27 43.14
N PRO A 291 -2.14 -35.13 43.02
CA PRO A 291 -0.73 -34.73 43.07
C PRO A 291 -0.08 -34.49 41.71
N ALA A 292 1.06 -33.79 41.76
CA ALA A 292 1.90 -33.42 40.63
C ALA A 292 2.75 -34.59 40.10
N THR A 293 2.72 -34.80 38.78
CA THR A 293 3.80 -35.44 38.00
C THR A 293 3.71 -35.00 36.53
N GLY A 294 4.86 -34.70 35.91
CA GLY A 294 5.03 -34.80 34.46
C GLY A 294 5.55 -33.54 33.78
N ALA A 295 6.86 -33.54 33.49
CA ALA A 295 7.52 -32.56 32.63
C ALA A 295 6.97 -32.61 31.19
N ALA A 296 6.70 -31.44 30.62
CA ALA A 296 6.52 -31.23 29.19
C ALA A 296 7.17 -29.90 28.77
N GLU A 297 8.21 -30.08 27.99
CA GLU A 297 9.04 -29.16 27.20
C GLU A 297 8.31 -27.92 26.66
N ALA A 298 8.74 -26.73 27.09
CA ALA A 298 8.26 -25.44 26.60
C ALA A 298 9.11 -24.96 25.42
N ALA A 299 8.44 -24.67 24.30
CA ALA A 299 8.97 -24.00 23.13
C ALA A 299 9.54 -22.60 23.47
N PRO A 300 10.55 -22.09 22.75
CA PRO A 300 11.17 -20.80 23.05
C PRO A 300 10.19 -19.64 22.86
N SER A 301 9.95 -18.91 23.93
CA SER A 301 9.25 -17.62 23.92
C SER A 301 10.04 -16.59 23.12
N SER A 302 9.37 -15.95 22.16
CA SER A 302 9.89 -14.80 21.43
C SER A 302 10.44 -13.73 22.40
N PRO A 303 11.64 -13.18 22.16
CA PRO A 303 12.20 -12.17 23.06
C PRO A 303 11.38 -10.87 22.99
N SER A 304 10.84 -10.47 24.13
CA SER A 304 10.33 -9.12 24.37
C SER A 304 11.48 -8.11 24.19
N PRO A 305 11.29 -6.98 23.50
CA PRO A 305 12.38 -6.03 23.26
C PRO A 305 12.88 -5.45 24.58
N ALA A 306 14.13 -5.75 24.92
CA ALA A 306 14.78 -5.26 26.12
C ALA A 306 14.96 -3.74 26.04
N ALA A 307 14.36 -2.99 26.97
CA ALA A 307 14.62 -1.58 27.14
C ALA A 307 16.04 -1.36 27.71
N VAL A 308 16.77 -0.37 27.20
CA VAL A 308 18.12 0.00 27.66
C VAL A 308 18.03 1.29 28.47
N THR A 309 18.65 1.32 29.65
CA THR A 309 18.71 2.52 30.49
C THR A 309 19.88 3.41 30.04
N GLY A 310 19.59 4.67 29.71
CA GLY A 310 20.59 5.67 29.35
C GLY A 310 21.35 6.21 30.58
N SER A 311 22.44 6.93 30.32
CA SER A 311 23.28 7.57 31.35
C SER A 311 22.57 8.66 32.16
N ASP A 312 21.40 9.10 31.69
CA ASP A 312 20.48 10.03 32.33
C ASP A 312 19.40 9.34 33.17
N GLY A 313 19.45 8.01 33.29
CA GLY A 313 18.53 7.22 34.10
C GLY A 313 17.17 6.95 33.42
N HIS A 314 16.96 7.42 32.20
CA HIS A 314 15.75 7.14 31.43
C HIS A 314 15.84 5.82 30.67
N ARG A 315 14.72 5.10 30.54
CA ARG A 315 14.63 3.83 29.80
C ARG A 315 14.23 4.11 28.36
N TYR A 316 15.07 3.69 27.43
CA TYR A 316 14.88 3.80 25.99
C TYR A 316 14.53 2.44 25.39
N GLU A 317 13.65 2.45 24.39
CA GLU A 317 13.41 1.29 23.54
C GLU A 317 14.70 0.96 22.76
N ALA A 318 15.13 -0.31 22.76
CA ALA A 318 16.34 -0.70 22.05
C ALA A 318 16.24 -0.31 20.57
N ARG A 319 17.25 0.45 20.12
CA ARG A 319 17.36 0.96 18.75
C ARG A 319 17.15 -0.18 17.75
N PRO A 320 16.27 -0.04 16.75
CA PRO A 320 16.16 -1.00 15.66
C PRO A 320 17.53 -1.18 14.99
N THR A 321 17.86 -2.42 14.66
CA THR A 321 19.08 -2.89 13.98
C THR A 321 19.59 -1.90 12.91
N PRO A 322 20.92 -1.67 12.78
CA PRO A 322 21.51 -0.58 11.97
C PRO A 322 21.28 -0.62 10.45
N SER A 323 20.42 -1.49 9.91
CA SER A 323 20.08 -1.55 8.49
C SER A 323 19.24 -0.37 7.97
N ARG A 324 19.09 0.70 8.78
CA ARG A 324 18.46 1.96 8.37
C ARG A 324 19.18 3.19 8.94
N ALA A 325 20.50 3.12 9.11
CA ALA A 325 21.29 4.34 9.27
C ALA A 325 21.11 5.17 7.99
N LEU A 326 20.49 6.35 8.13
CA LEU A 326 20.38 7.31 7.03
C LEU A 326 21.80 7.60 6.53
N ALA A 327 22.08 7.24 5.28
CA ALA A 327 23.37 7.51 4.67
C ALA A 327 23.61 9.03 4.68
N TRP A 328 24.82 9.44 5.06
CA TRP A 328 25.21 10.85 5.11
C TRP A 328 25.00 11.50 3.74
N PRO A 329 24.36 12.68 3.64
CA PRO A 329 24.14 13.36 2.37
C PRO A 329 25.43 13.57 1.58
N ARG A 330 25.35 13.47 0.26
CA ARG A 330 26.47 13.66 -0.68
C ARG A 330 26.07 14.58 -1.81
N TYR A 331 27.03 15.34 -2.33
CA TYR A 331 26.90 16.07 -3.59
C TYR A 331 26.73 15.08 -4.77
N VAL A 332 26.32 15.59 -5.94
CA VAL A 332 26.07 14.79 -7.15
C VAL A 332 27.33 14.08 -7.65
N ASP A 333 28.51 14.62 -7.34
CA ASP A 333 29.82 14.03 -7.63
C ASP A 333 30.24 12.92 -6.64
N GLY A 334 29.43 12.67 -5.60
CA GLY A 334 29.68 11.67 -4.57
C GLY A 334 30.45 12.17 -3.35
N THR A 335 30.85 13.44 -3.31
CA THR A 335 31.54 14.06 -2.17
C THR A 335 30.57 14.17 -0.97
N PRO A 336 30.94 13.77 0.27
CA PRO A 336 30.07 13.94 1.44
C PRO A 336 29.92 15.42 1.81
N LEU A 337 28.72 15.81 2.24
CA LEU A 337 28.49 17.16 2.76
C LEU A 337 29.33 17.41 4.02
N PRO A 338 29.89 18.62 4.21
CA PRO A 338 30.55 18.99 5.46
C PRO A 338 29.59 18.88 6.65
N ALA A 339 30.12 18.57 7.84
CA ALA A 339 29.34 18.56 9.07
C ALA A 339 29.51 19.89 9.81
N LEU A 340 28.40 20.45 10.30
CA LEU A 340 28.43 21.54 11.27
C LEU A 340 28.95 21.02 12.64
N PRO A 341 29.35 21.91 13.55
CA PRO A 341 29.76 21.54 14.90
C PRO A 341 28.70 20.77 15.70
N ASP A 342 27.43 20.89 15.32
CA ASP A 342 26.30 20.16 15.91
C ASP A 342 26.08 18.76 15.29
N GLY A 343 26.88 18.38 14.29
CA GLY A 343 26.77 17.11 13.58
C GLY A 343 25.65 17.08 12.53
N SER A 344 25.08 18.23 12.15
CA SER A 344 24.15 18.34 11.04
C SER A 344 24.89 18.60 9.70
N PRO A 345 24.32 18.20 8.54
CA PRO A 345 24.94 18.48 7.23
C PRO A 345 24.85 19.97 6.84
N ASP A 346 25.95 20.53 6.34
CA ASP A 346 26.04 21.91 5.86
C ASP A 346 25.50 22.05 4.43
N PHE A 347 24.38 22.74 4.27
CA PHE A 347 23.78 23.03 2.97
C PHE A 347 24.10 24.42 2.42
N SER A 348 24.92 25.22 3.10
CA SER A 348 25.19 26.62 2.74
C SER A 348 25.80 26.79 1.35
N GLU A 349 26.56 25.80 0.88
CA GLU A 349 27.18 25.81 -0.45
C GLU A 349 26.21 25.38 -1.57
N VAL A 350 25.19 24.58 -1.26
CA VAL A 350 24.21 24.10 -2.25
C VAL A 350 23.29 25.23 -2.73
N ALA A 351 23.09 26.27 -1.92
CA ALA A 351 22.21 27.40 -2.24
C ALA A 351 22.88 28.49 -3.12
N ARG A 352 24.18 28.38 -3.44
CA ARG A 352 24.92 29.38 -4.22
C ARG A 352 25.20 28.97 -5.68
N ALA A 353 24.72 27.80 -6.11
CA ALA A 353 24.89 27.28 -7.47
C ALA A 353 23.60 27.40 -8.30
#